data_AF-A0A928IA81-F1
#
_entry.id   AF-A0A928IA81-F1
#
_cell.length_a   1.000
_cell.length_b   1.000
_cell.length_c   1.000
_cell.angle_alpha   90.00
_cell.angle_beta   90.00
_cell.angle_gamma   90.00
#
_symmetry.space_group_name_H-M   'P 1'
#
loop_
_entity.id
_entity.type
_entity.pdbx_description
1 polymer ?
#
loop_
_entity_poly.entity_id
_entity_poly.type
_entity_poly.pdbx_seq_one_letter_code
_entity_poly.pdbx_strand_id
1 'polypeptide(L)'
;MKVYVTRHGQVATDAEYFGDVAYPKGDMPLSALGREQARLLGERLKKEGFSGKIFVSPFLRTMETAEIIAEQTDSYIYPTSALHEIFRSDDSAAKFRGSDIDKLRELFPRVARDAELAFPWWAKRAENSEDVRYRVAIGLQGIMKEEDDVLVVGHGASVGAVMNYLIGFDDRKPFFNCSYSVFDSQTKTCTKNCARHLPYEMMTYNSRYAKDAEYEIDIPEQLFDEDEKKILHVGDTFTNTYPWYRSLIKKLKPDIIIHTGDTADELKVSRDFDAHSTYLDRVKLLFEIFRESGAEVYWTRGNNDLEEQVKKIAPFIKVVEPGSILNIEGKRIGVAHEKQHLPEGADVYLYGHSTRYEIWSNERNTDESDVWYLNAMWAASVLILPKRKLYSIDVPKLK
;
A
#
# COMPACT_ATOMS: atom_id res chain seq x y z
N MET A 1 22.65 -14.37 -2.54
CA MET A 1 21.92 -13.92 -1.34
C MET A 1 20.92 -12.84 -1.69
N LYS A 2 19.68 -13.05 -1.29
CA LYS A 2 18.63 -12.05 -1.20
C LYS A 2 18.48 -11.60 0.25
N VAL A 3 18.19 -10.32 0.42
CA VAL A 3 17.90 -9.71 1.73
C VAL A 3 16.42 -9.35 1.74
N TYR A 4 15.64 -10.11 2.51
CA TYR A 4 14.25 -9.83 2.80
C TYR A 4 14.19 -8.83 3.97
N VAL A 5 13.34 -7.82 3.87
CA VAL A 5 13.22 -6.77 4.88
C VAL A 5 11.75 -6.57 5.18
N THR A 6 11.37 -6.67 6.45
CA THR A 6 9.99 -6.50 6.88
C THR A 6 9.88 -5.66 8.14
N ARG A 7 8.73 -5.02 8.28
CA ARG A 7 8.29 -4.34 9.49
C ARG A 7 7.43 -5.30 10.32
N HIS A 8 7.53 -5.19 11.65
CA HIS A 8 6.65 -5.90 12.59
C HIS A 8 5.15 -5.84 12.21
N GLY A 9 4.36 -6.81 12.68
CA GLY A 9 2.90 -6.81 12.59
C GLY A 9 2.25 -5.67 13.37
N GLN A 10 0.95 -5.43 13.18
CA GLN A 10 0.21 -4.43 13.96
C GLN A 10 0.35 -4.70 15.46
N VAL A 11 0.63 -3.64 16.23
CA VAL A 11 0.74 -3.71 17.68
C VAL A 11 -0.62 -3.62 18.35
N ALA A 12 -0.78 -4.26 19.50
CA ALA A 12 -1.97 -4.13 20.33
C ALA A 12 -2.17 -2.66 20.76
N THR A 13 -3.41 -2.19 20.71
CA THR A 13 -3.81 -0.85 21.18
C THR A 13 -4.69 -0.91 22.43
N ASP A 14 -5.02 -2.12 22.89
CA ASP A 14 -5.98 -2.35 23.96
C ASP A 14 -5.41 -1.92 25.31
N ALA A 15 -6.27 -1.31 26.11
CA ALA A 15 -5.87 -0.69 27.36
C ALA A 15 -5.33 -1.71 28.39
N GLU A 16 -5.78 -2.96 28.28
CA GLU A 16 -5.43 -4.06 29.18
C GLU A 16 -3.94 -4.45 29.14
N TYR A 17 -3.26 -4.21 28.02
CA TYR A 17 -1.82 -4.47 27.91
C TYR A 17 -0.96 -3.32 28.46
N PHE A 18 -1.55 -2.15 28.79
CA PHE A 18 -0.80 -1.05 29.38
C PHE A 18 -0.58 -1.29 30.88
N GLY A 19 0.67 -1.56 31.26
CA GLY A 19 1.06 -1.71 32.67
C GLY A 19 1.17 -3.17 33.13
N ASP A 20 0.99 -4.14 32.24
CA ASP A 20 1.41 -5.52 32.47
C ASP A 20 2.94 -5.59 32.58
N VAL A 21 3.44 -6.23 33.63
CA VAL A 21 4.88 -6.41 33.87
C VAL A 21 5.53 -7.23 32.76
N ALA A 22 4.76 -8.11 32.10
CA ALA A 22 5.21 -8.87 30.93
C ALA A 22 5.39 -8.00 29.68
N TYR A 23 4.73 -6.84 29.60
CA TYR A 23 4.74 -5.94 28.44
C TYR A 23 5.12 -4.51 28.86
N PRO A 24 6.42 -4.22 29.00
CA PRO A 24 6.87 -2.93 29.48
C PRO A 24 6.40 -1.78 28.57
N LYS A 25 6.11 -0.64 29.18
CA LYS A 25 5.66 0.55 28.46
C LYS A 25 6.66 0.93 27.35
N GLY A 26 6.18 0.95 26.11
CA GLY A 26 7.01 1.19 24.92
C GLY A 26 7.39 -0.07 24.15
N ASP A 27 7.09 -1.26 24.68
CA ASP A 27 7.30 -2.56 24.03
C ASP A 27 6.06 -3.45 24.08
N MET A 28 4.98 -2.97 23.45
CA MET A 28 3.70 -3.70 23.36
C MET A 28 3.82 -4.94 22.45
N PRO A 29 3.05 -6.00 22.70
CA PRO A 29 2.97 -7.17 21.82
C PRO A 29 2.16 -6.87 20.55
N LEU A 30 2.04 -7.87 19.67
CA LEU A 30 1.17 -7.83 18.51
C LEU A 30 -0.32 -7.88 18.91
N SER A 31 -1.15 -7.24 18.09
CA SER A 31 -2.60 -7.45 18.10
C SER A 31 -2.95 -8.81 17.47
N ALA A 32 -4.20 -9.26 17.60
CA ALA A 32 -4.67 -10.44 16.87
C ALA A 32 -4.49 -10.29 15.34
N LEU A 33 -4.74 -9.09 14.81
CA LEU A 33 -4.46 -8.77 13.41
C LEU A 33 -2.96 -8.82 13.10
N GLY A 34 -2.10 -8.29 13.98
CA GLY A 34 -0.65 -8.33 13.82
C GLY A 34 -0.09 -9.75 13.74
N ARG A 35 -0.64 -10.68 14.53
CA ARG A 35 -0.27 -12.10 14.47
C ARG A 35 -0.69 -12.73 13.15
N GLU A 36 -1.90 -12.44 12.67
CA GLU A 36 -2.37 -12.95 11.38
C GLU A 36 -1.57 -12.38 10.21
N GLN A 37 -1.23 -11.09 10.24
CA GLN A 37 -0.33 -10.46 9.27
C GLN A 37 1.04 -11.17 9.22
N ALA A 38 1.62 -11.50 10.38
CA ALA A 38 2.89 -12.22 10.47
C ALA A 38 2.77 -13.65 9.94
N ARG A 39 1.66 -14.34 10.24
CA ARG A 39 1.37 -15.70 9.74
C ARG A 39 1.30 -15.73 8.21
N LEU A 40 0.55 -14.80 7.61
CA LEU A 40 0.42 -14.68 6.15
C LEU A 40 1.75 -14.34 5.47
N LEU A 41 2.58 -13.50 6.11
CA LEU A 41 3.94 -13.24 5.61
C LEU A 41 4.81 -14.49 5.69
N GLY A 42 4.76 -15.24 6.79
CA GLY A 42 5.48 -16.51 6.94
C GLY A 42 5.09 -17.54 5.87
N GLU A 43 3.79 -17.70 5.60
CA GLU A 43 3.29 -18.55 4.52
C GLU A 43 3.79 -18.10 3.14
N ARG A 44 3.81 -16.78 2.91
CA ARG A 44 4.33 -16.21 1.67
C ARG A 44 5.81 -16.52 1.49
N LEU A 45 6.62 -16.28 2.50
CA LEU A 45 8.07 -16.54 2.47
C LEU A 45 8.37 -18.03 2.29
N LYS A 46 7.59 -18.91 2.95
CA LYS A 46 7.68 -20.36 2.75
C LYS A 46 7.42 -20.76 1.30
N LYS A 47 6.36 -20.21 0.67
CA LYS A 47 6.06 -20.44 -0.75
C LYS A 47 7.18 -19.95 -1.68
N GLU A 48 7.89 -18.90 -1.29
CA GLU A 48 9.07 -18.39 -2.01
C GLU A 48 10.35 -19.20 -1.73
N GLY A 49 10.28 -20.22 -0.88
CA GLY A 49 11.41 -21.10 -0.55
C GLY A 49 12.41 -20.49 0.43
N PHE A 50 12.03 -19.45 1.18
CA PHE A 50 12.89 -18.88 2.21
C PHE A 50 13.05 -19.86 3.40
N SER A 51 14.29 -20.14 3.77
CA SER A 51 14.66 -20.98 4.92
C SER A 51 15.89 -20.44 5.67
N GLY A 52 16.21 -19.16 5.45
CA GLY A 52 17.42 -18.53 5.97
C GLY A 52 17.31 -18.06 7.42
N LYS A 53 18.36 -17.37 7.88
CA LYS A 53 18.40 -16.75 9.22
C LYS A 53 17.48 -15.53 9.27
N ILE A 54 16.84 -15.32 10.42
CA ILE A 54 15.99 -14.15 10.69
C ILE A 54 16.68 -13.24 11.71
N PHE A 55 17.22 -12.12 11.25
CA PHE A 55 17.78 -11.08 12.10
C PHE A 55 16.69 -10.11 12.55
N VAL A 56 16.57 -9.90 13.85
CA VAL A 56 15.39 -9.23 14.41
C VAL A 56 15.75 -8.18 15.45
N SER A 57 14.99 -7.09 15.49
CA SER A 57 15.04 -6.17 16.61
C SER A 57 14.64 -6.86 17.93
N PRO A 58 15.30 -6.59 19.07
CA PRO A 58 14.98 -7.25 20.33
C PRO A 58 13.69 -6.75 21.02
N PHE A 59 12.89 -5.90 20.35
CA PHE A 59 11.57 -5.48 20.83
C PHE A 59 10.57 -6.65 20.73
N LEU A 60 9.68 -6.81 21.71
CA LEU A 60 8.71 -7.90 21.78
C LEU A 60 7.84 -8.02 20.52
N ARG A 61 7.31 -6.92 19.98
CA ARG A 61 6.51 -6.95 18.73
C ARG A 61 7.28 -7.49 17.52
N THR A 62 8.58 -7.21 17.41
CA THR A 62 9.41 -7.69 16.31
C THR A 62 9.81 -9.14 16.54
N MET A 63 10.12 -9.51 17.79
CA MET A 63 10.40 -10.88 18.19
C MET A 63 9.18 -11.80 17.94
N GLU A 64 7.99 -11.40 18.36
CA GLU A 64 6.74 -12.14 18.13
C GLU A 64 6.41 -12.25 16.63
N THR A 65 6.65 -11.18 15.85
CA THR A 65 6.52 -11.24 14.38
C THR A 65 7.47 -12.28 13.79
N ALA A 66 8.73 -12.28 14.24
CA ALA A 66 9.76 -13.19 13.75
C ALA A 66 9.48 -14.64 14.16
N GLU A 67 8.99 -14.89 15.38
CA GLU A 67 8.60 -16.22 15.86
C GLU A 67 7.53 -16.85 14.96
N ILE A 68 6.46 -16.10 14.69
CA ILE A 68 5.36 -16.57 13.84
C ILE A 68 5.85 -16.86 12.41
N ILE A 69 6.73 -16.01 11.86
CA ILE A 69 7.32 -16.24 10.53
C ILE A 69 8.21 -17.49 10.55
N ALA A 70 9.08 -17.60 11.56
CA ALA A 70 10.04 -18.68 11.73
C ALA A 70 9.36 -20.04 11.88
N GLU A 71 8.18 -20.10 12.50
CA GLU A 71 7.33 -21.30 12.55
C GLU A 71 6.89 -21.77 11.17
N GLN A 72 6.59 -20.85 10.25
CA GLN A 72 6.16 -21.21 8.90
C GLN A 72 7.33 -21.66 8.02
N THR A 73 8.48 -20.98 8.13
CA THR A 73 9.67 -21.17 7.28
C THR A 73 10.67 -22.18 7.84
N ASP A 74 10.42 -22.67 9.05
CA ASP A 74 11.35 -23.50 9.84
C ASP A 74 12.73 -22.88 10.03
N SER A 75 12.74 -21.56 10.27
CA SER A 75 13.95 -20.76 10.47
C SER A 75 14.27 -20.56 11.95
N TYR A 76 15.44 -19.99 12.22
CA TYR A 76 15.88 -19.54 13.54
C TYR A 76 16.12 -18.03 13.60
N ILE A 77 15.96 -17.48 14.80
CA ILE A 77 15.94 -16.04 15.07
C ILE A 77 17.24 -15.60 15.76
N TYR A 78 17.80 -14.50 15.28
CA TYR A 78 19.04 -13.89 15.77
C TYR A 78 18.76 -12.43 16.16
N PRO A 79 18.49 -12.14 17.44
CA PRO A 79 18.28 -10.78 17.93
C PRO A 79 19.50 -9.90 17.70
N THR A 80 19.30 -8.67 17.24
CA THR A 80 20.38 -7.70 17.04
C THR A 80 19.94 -6.29 17.37
N SER A 81 20.76 -5.58 18.17
CA SER A 81 20.53 -4.18 18.50
C SER A 81 20.47 -3.29 17.26
N ALA A 82 21.18 -3.63 16.18
CA ALA A 82 21.23 -2.81 14.98
C ALA A 82 19.84 -2.47 14.41
N LEU A 83 18.82 -3.28 14.66
CA LEU A 83 17.46 -3.13 14.10
C LEU A 83 16.45 -2.48 15.04
N HIS A 84 16.84 -2.07 16.25
CA HIS A 84 15.92 -1.53 17.25
C HIS A 84 15.16 -0.26 16.80
N GLU A 85 14.02 0.04 17.43
CA GLU A 85 13.23 1.25 17.12
C GLU A 85 13.99 2.51 17.54
N ILE A 86 13.74 3.63 16.85
CA ILE A 86 14.30 4.92 17.20
C ILE A 86 13.80 5.42 18.56
N PHE A 87 14.73 5.73 19.47
CA PHE A 87 14.38 6.44 20.71
C PHE A 87 14.35 7.95 20.45
N ARG A 88 13.17 8.57 20.45
CA ARG A 88 13.01 10.00 20.07
C ARG A 88 13.34 10.99 21.19
N SER A 89 13.49 10.52 22.43
CA SER A 89 13.85 11.37 23.57
C SER A 89 14.69 10.60 24.58
N ASP A 90 15.56 11.30 25.31
CA ASP A 90 16.36 10.74 26.40
C ASP A 90 15.46 10.10 27.47
N ASP A 91 14.31 10.70 27.75
CA ASP A 91 13.32 10.18 28.68
C ASP A 91 12.78 8.81 28.26
N SER A 92 12.43 8.65 26.97
CA SER A 92 11.97 7.36 26.43
C SER A 92 13.06 6.29 26.52
N ALA A 93 14.30 6.65 26.19
CA ALA A 93 15.44 5.73 26.24
C ALA A 93 15.80 5.32 27.68
N ALA A 94 15.72 6.26 28.63
CA ALA A 94 16.05 6.02 30.03
C ALA A 94 14.98 5.18 30.76
N LYS A 95 13.70 5.35 30.39
CA LYS A 95 12.58 4.60 30.98
C LYS A 95 12.36 3.24 30.32
N PHE A 96 12.86 3.02 29.11
CA PHE A 96 12.75 1.75 28.42
C PHE A 96 13.38 0.61 29.23
N ARG A 97 12.74 -0.57 29.19
CA ARG A 97 13.20 -1.80 29.83
C ARG A 97 13.06 -2.91 28.80
N GLY A 98 14.15 -3.25 28.13
CA GLY A 98 14.20 -4.38 27.20
C GLY A 98 14.55 -5.68 27.93
N SER A 99 14.27 -6.80 27.27
CA SER A 99 14.69 -8.14 27.69
C SER A 99 16.13 -8.44 27.29
N ASP A 100 16.83 -9.23 28.09
CA ASP A 100 18.09 -9.87 27.71
C ASP A 100 17.84 -11.14 26.88
N ILE A 101 18.91 -11.78 26.42
CA ILE A 101 18.78 -12.93 25.51
C ILE A 101 18.16 -14.16 26.17
N ASP A 102 18.39 -14.37 27.46
CA ASP A 102 17.86 -15.53 28.17
C ASP A 102 16.35 -15.39 28.35
N LYS A 103 15.88 -14.18 28.68
CA LYS A 103 14.45 -13.91 28.72
C LYS A 103 13.80 -14.00 27.34
N LEU A 104 14.48 -13.53 26.29
CA LEU A 104 13.98 -13.67 24.93
C LEU A 104 13.87 -15.15 24.51
N ARG A 105 14.84 -16.00 24.87
CA ARG A 105 14.77 -17.46 24.62
C ARG A 105 13.64 -18.16 25.37
N GLU A 106 13.34 -17.71 26.59
CA GLU A 106 12.21 -18.23 27.36
C GLU A 106 10.87 -17.93 26.65
N LEU A 107 10.74 -16.73 26.07
CA LEU A 107 9.51 -16.27 25.41
C LEU A 107 9.37 -16.76 23.97
N PHE A 108 10.48 -16.91 23.25
CA PHE A 108 10.52 -17.17 21.81
C PHE A 108 11.40 -18.39 21.51
N PRO A 109 10.81 -19.61 21.43
CA PRO A 109 11.54 -20.86 21.30
C PRO A 109 12.45 -20.98 20.07
N ARG A 110 12.20 -20.22 19.00
CA ARG A 110 13.05 -20.22 17.79
C ARG A 110 14.23 -19.25 17.85
N VAL A 111 14.48 -18.59 18.98
CA VAL A 111 15.75 -17.90 19.20
C VAL A 111 16.89 -18.90 19.19
N ALA A 112 17.88 -18.68 18.31
CA ALA A 112 18.96 -19.62 18.10
C ALA A 112 19.81 -19.78 19.38
N ARG A 113 20.31 -21.00 19.62
CA ARG A 113 21.13 -21.31 20.79
C ARG A 113 22.46 -20.56 20.78
N ASP A 114 23.00 -20.33 19.59
CA ASP A 114 24.24 -19.60 19.32
C ASP A 114 24.02 -18.10 19.10
N ALA A 115 22.79 -17.59 19.20
CA ALA A 115 22.54 -16.17 19.14
C ALA A 115 23.20 -15.43 20.32
N GLU A 116 23.66 -14.22 20.09
CA GLU A 116 24.24 -13.33 21.11
C GLU A 116 23.57 -11.96 21.06
N LEU A 117 23.37 -11.36 22.23
CA LEU A 117 22.83 -10.01 22.35
C LEU A 117 23.44 -9.34 23.58
N ALA A 118 24.19 -8.26 23.35
CA ALA A 118 24.71 -7.44 24.43
C ALA A 118 23.57 -6.85 25.26
N PHE A 119 23.73 -6.75 26.58
CA PHE A 119 22.72 -6.16 27.47
C PHE A 119 23.33 -5.07 28.36
N PRO A 120 22.74 -3.85 28.42
CA PRO A 120 21.60 -3.39 27.62
C PRO A 120 21.96 -3.23 26.13
N TRP A 121 21.06 -3.63 25.23
CA TRP A 121 21.26 -3.53 23.78
C TRP A 121 20.93 -2.14 23.20
N TRP A 122 20.45 -1.20 24.01
CA TRP A 122 20.11 0.16 23.58
C TRP A 122 20.93 1.21 24.32
N ALA A 123 21.14 2.35 23.66
CA ALA A 123 21.73 3.52 24.30
C ALA A 123 20.65 4.25 25.12
N LYS A 124 21.00 4.73 26.32
CA LYS A 124 20.12 5.56 27.16
C LYS A 124 20.11 7.03 26.72
N ARG A 125 19.98 7.27 25.42
CA ARG A 125 19.90 8.60 24.80
C ARG A 125 18.94 8.58 23.60
N ALA A 126 18.49 9.76 23.21
CA ALA A 126 17.78 9.96 21.96
C ALA A 126 18.67 9.65 20.75
N GLU A 127 18.04 9.19 19.68
CA GLU A 127 18.62 8.96 18.38
C GLU A 127 17.98 9.90 17.36
N ASN A 128 18.80 10.44 16.46
CA ASN A 128 18.32 11.05 15.23
C ASN A 128 18.37 10.06 14.06
N SER A 129 17.97 10.49 12.86
CA SER A 129 17.97 9.61 11.68
C SER A 129 19.37 9.17 11.23
N GLU A 130 20.42 9.94 11.51
CA GLU A 130 21.81 9.58 11.20
C GLU A 130 22.33 8.51 12.14
N ASP A 131 22.03 8.62 13.44
CA ASP A 131 22.35 7.59 14.44
C ASP A 131 21.78 6.22 14.01
N VAL A 132 20.50 6.20 13.62
CA VAL A 132 19.82 4.97 13.15
C VAL A 132 20.49 4.43 11.89
N ARG A 133 20.75 5.29 10.89
CA ARG A 133 21.46 4.88 9.65
C ARG A 133 22.83 4.29 9.95
N TYR A 134 23.58 4.92 10.85
CA TYR A 134 24.94 4.50 11.20
C TYR A 134 24.94 3.12 11.88
N ARG A 135 24.11 2.91 12.91
CA ARG A 135 24.07 1.59 13.59
C ARG A 135 23.54 0.48 12.69
N VAL A 136 22.56 0.78 11.84
CA VAL A 136 22.01 -0.19 10.88
C VAL A 136 23.07 -0.57 9.85
N ALA A 137 23.82 0.40 9.33
CA ALA A 137 24.89 0.15 8.38
C ALA A 137 25.97 -0.77 8.98
N ILE A 138 26.39 -0.54 10.23
CA ILE A 138 27.34 -1.41 10.94
C ILE A 138 26.77 -2.82 11.12
N GLY A 139 25.52 -2.95 11.59
CA GLY A 139 24.89 -4.26 11.77
C GLY A 139 24.75 -5.02 10.45
N LEU A 140 24.36 -4.33 9.38
CA LEU A 140 24.24 -4.93 8.06
C LEU A 140 25.58 -5.38 7.49
N GLN A 141 26.71 -4.72 7.77
CA GLN A 141 28.02 -5.25 7.35
C GLN A 141 28.30 -6.65 7.90
N GLY A 142 27.77 -6.98 9.08
CA GLY A 142 27.83 -8.34 9.63
C GLY A 142 26.87 -9.29 8.92
N ILE A 143 25.59 -8.90 8.83
CA ILE A 143 24.52 -9.70 8.20
C ILE A 143 24.83 -10.01 6.74
N MET A 144 25.44 -9.06 6.02
CA MET A 144 25.78 -9.21 4.60
C MET A 144 26.92 -10.19 4.33
N LYS A 145 27.55 -10.76 5.37
CA LYS A 145 28.55 -11.83 5.24
C LYS A 145 27.93 -13.22 5.19
N GLU A 146 26.64 -13.35 5.51
CA GLU A 146 25.92 -14.61 5.36
C GLU A 146 25.92 -15.04 3.88
N GLU A 147 26.03 -16.33 3.63
CA GLU A 147 26.02 -16.89 2.27
C GLU A 147 24.59 -17.10 1.76
N ASP A 148 23.71 -17.52 2.67
CA ASP A 148 22.30 -17.80 2.45
C ASP A 148 21.45 -16.52 2.43
N ASP A 149 20.24 -16.64 1.91
CA ASP A 149 19.22 -15.59 2.02
C ASP A 149 18.92 -15.26 3.49
N VAL A 150 18.62 -14.00 3.79
CA VAL A 150 18.35 -13.54 5.15
C VAL A 150 17.08 -12.71 5.22
N LEU A 151 16.39 -12.77 6.35
CA LEU A 151 15.27 -11.89 6.67
C LEU A 151 15.66 -10.93 7.78
N VAL A 152 15.33 -9.66 7.60
CA VAL A 152 15.56 -8.58 8.56
C VAL A 152 14.21 -8.06 9.03
N VAL A 153 13.93 -8.15 10.33
CA VAL A 153 12.66 -7.74 10.96
C VAL A 153 12.90 -6.54 11.87
N GLY A 154 12.32 -5.40 11.52
CA GLY A 154 12.54 -4.14 12.23
C GLY A 154 11.30 -3.25 12.37
N HIS A 155 11.56 -1.95 12.48
CA HIS A 155 10.57 -0.89 12.67
C HIS A 155 10.64 0.10 11.51
N GLY A 156 9.73 1.08 11.46
CA GLY A 156 9.71 2.04 10.36
C GLY A 156 11.07 2.73 10.12
N ALA A 157 11.74 3.18 11.20
CA ALA A 157 13.03 3.86 11.08
C ALA A 157 14.18 2.92 10.69
N SER A 158 14.27 1.73 11.32
CA SER A 158 15.34 0.78 11.03
C SER A 158 15.17 0.09 9.68
N VAL A 159 13.95 -0.28 9.28
CA VAL A 159 13.65 -0.81 7.93
C VAL A 159 13.98 0.23 6.86
N GLY A 160 13.60 1.49 7.04
CA GLY A 160 13.98 2.56 6.11
C GLY A 160 15.49 2.73 5.98
N ALA A 161 16.22 2.66 7.10
CA ALA A 161 17.68 2.67 7.09
C ALA A 161 18.30 1.44 6.41
N VAL A 162 17.71 0.24 6.57
CA VAL A 162 18.15 -0.97 5.85
C VAL A 162 17.96 -0.78 4.35
N MET A 163 16.80 -0.29 3.91
CA MET A 163 16.55 0.00 2.50
C MET A 163 17.52 1.05 1.97
N ASN A 164 17.76 2.13 2.73
CA ASN A 164 18.73 3.14 2.35
C ASN A 164 20.14 2.56 2.13
N TYR A 165 20.57 1.64 3.00
CA TYR A 165 21.87 0.96 2.85
C TYR A 165 21.93 0.07 1.60
N LEU A 166 20.87 -0.70 1.32
CA LEU A 166 20.88 -1.69 0.25
C LEU A 166 20.78 -1.07 -1.16
N ILE A 167 19.97 -0.02 -1.31
CA ILE A 167 19.65 0.56 -2.64
C ILE A 167 20.02 2.05 -2.78
N GLY A 168 20.62 2.67 -1.76
CA GLY A 168 21.09 4.06 -1.79
C GLY A 168 20.01 5.14 -1.65
N PHE A 169 18.73 4.76 -1.59
CA PHE A 169 17.61 5.68 -1.50
C PHE A 169 16.42 5.05 -0.77
N ASP A 170 15.87 5.77 0.21
CA ASP A 170 14.60 5.42 0.86
C ASP A 170 13.61 6.56 0.60
N ASP A 171 12.45 6.23 0.05
CA ASP A 171 11.44 7.21 -0.40
C ASP A 171 10.63 7.83 0.75
N ARG A 172 11.01 7.55 2.00
CA ARG A 172 10.35 7.96 3.25
C ARG A 172 8.88 7.54 3.33
N LYS A 173 8.40 6.67 2.44
CA LYS A 173 7.03 6.17 2.54
C LYS A 173 6.92 5.20 3.71
N PRO A 174 5.80 5.23 4.44
CA PRO A 174 5.60 4.28 5.51
C PRO A 174 5.50 2.86 4.94
N PHE A 175 6.15 1.90 5.60
CA PHE A 175 6.01 0.47 5.31
C PHE A 175 4.76 -0.07 5.98
N PHE A 176 3.97 -0.88 5.27
CA PHE A 176 2.87 -1.60 5.89
C PHE A 176 3.41 -2.64 6.88
N ASN A 177 2.67 -2.89 7.94
CA ASN A 177 2.96 -4.00 8.84
C ASN A 177 3.01 -5.32 8.07
N CYS A 178 4.06 -6.11 8.30
CA CYS A 178 4.33 -7.37 7.60
C CYS A 178 4.30 -7.29 6.06
N SER A 179 4.47 -6.11 5.46
CA SER A 179 4.95 -6.04 4.09
C SER A 179 6.41 -6.50 4.03
N TYR A 180 6.87 -6.97 2.87
CA TYR A 180 8.28 -7.29 2.69
C TYR A 180 8.86 -6.59 1.47
N SER A 181 10.13 -6.23 1.59
CA SER A 181 10.97 -5.80 0.49
C SER A 181 12.03 -6.88 0.27
N VAL A 182 12.46 -7.10 -0.96
CA VAL A 182 13.53 -8.05 -1.28
C VAL A 182 14.55 -7.36 -2.15
N PHE A 183 15.78 -7.32 -1.69
CA PHE A 183 16.92 -6.91 -2.48
C PHE A 183 17.74 -8.13 -2.90
N ASP A 184 17.94 -8.31 -4.19
CA ASP A 184 18.79 -9.35 -4.74
C ASP A 184 20.19 -8.79 -5.01
N SER A 185 21.20 -9.29 -4.27
CA SER A 185 22.55 -8.74 -4.37
C SER A 185 23.27 -9.09 -5.67
N GLN A 186 22.83 -10.13 -6.38
CA GLN A 186 23.41 -10.57 -7.66
C GLN A 186 22.83 -9.74 -8.80
N THR A 187 21.50 -9.62 -8.87
CA THR A 187 20.83 -8.89 -9.96
C THR A 187 20.72 -7.39 -9.71
N LYS A 188 20.99 -6.93 -8.47
CA LYS A 188 20.78 -5.55 -8.00
C LYS A 188 19.34 -5.07 -8.18
N THR A 189 18.38 -5.99 -8.21
CA THR A 189 16.96 -5.68 -8.27
C THR A 189 16.38 -5.55 -6.87
N CYS A 190 15.31 -4.77 -6.75
CA CYS A 190 14.62 -4.57 -5.48
C CYS A 190 13.10 -4.56 -5.68
N THR A 191 12.41 -5.46 -4.99
CA THR A 191 10.97 -5.31 -4.72
C THR A 191 10.81 -4.52 -3.43
N LYS A 192 9.92 -3.53 -3.40
CA LYS A 192 9.71 -2.67 -2.22
C LYS A 192 8.29 -2.80 -1.68
N ASN A 193 8.16 -2.87 -0.36
CA ASN A 193 6.91 -2.75 0.38
C ASN A 193 5.75 -3.62 -0.18
N CYS A 194 6.07 -4.85 -0.62
CA CYS A 194 5.09 -5.78 -1.17
C CYS A 194 4.20 -6.31 -0.04
N ALA A 195 2.89 -6.14 -0.21
CA ALA A 195 1.87 -6.59 0.74
C ALA A 195 0.80 -7.45 0.06
N ARG A 196 1.13 -8.10 -1.07
CA ARG A 196 0.17 -8.89 -1.86
C ARG A 196 -0.40 -10.09 -1.11
N HIS A 197 0.31 -10.61 -0.11
CA HIS A 197 -0.14 -11.70 0.77
C HIS A 197 -1.14 -11.26 1.83
N LEU A 198 -1.35 -9.95 2.03
CA LEU A 198 -2.35 -9.44 2.96
C LEU A 198 -3.62 -9.08 2.18
N PRO A 199 -4.83 -9.36 2.69
CA PRO A 199 -6.04 -8.66 2.27
C PRO A 199 -5.92 -7.14 2.56
N TYR A 200 -6.61 -6.28 1.81
CA TYR A 200 -6.45 -4.82 2.00
C TYR A 200 -6.93 -4.34 3.36
N GLU A 201 -7.99 -4.96 3.86
CA GLU A 201 -8.61 -4.69 5.14
C GLU A 201 -7.66 -5.01 6.30
N MET A 202 -6.66 -5.86 6.03
CA MET A 202 -5.59 -6.17 6.96
C MET A 202 -4.36 -5.27 6.78
N MET A 203 -4.29 -4.41 5.77
CA MET A 203 -3.12 -3.56 5.57
C MET A 203 -3.13 -2.37 6.52
N THR A 204 -2.08 -2.24 7.32
CA THR A 204 -1.97 -1.18 8.35
C THR A 204 -0.60 -0.51 8.32
N TYR A 205 -0.56 0.76 8.74
CA TYR A 205 0.65 1.50 9.08
C TYR A 205 0.70 1.68 10.60
N ASN A 206 1.52 0.87 11.26
CA ASN A 206 1.48 0.75 12.72
C ASN A 206 0.09 0.27 13.17
N SER A 207 -0.70 1.13 13.81
CA SER A 207 -2.07 0.85 14.23
C SER A 207 -3.14 1.39 13.27
N ARG A 208 -2.78 2.19 12.26
CA ARG A 208 -3.76 2.82 11.34
C ARG A 208 -4.05 1.93 10.14
N TYR A 209 -5.31 1.69 9.83
CA TYR A 209 -5.70 0.94 8.64
C TYR A 209 -5.47 1.76 7.36
N ALA A 210 -5.01 1.10 6.30
CA ALA A 210 -4.79 1.73 5.00
C ALA A 210 -6.12 2.22 4.39
N LYS A 211 -7.17 1.40 4.49
CA LYS A 211 -8.52 1.72 4.00
C LYS A 211 -9.17 2.95 4.66
N ASP A 212 -8.71 3.30 5.87
CA ASP A 212 -9.23 4.41 6.68
C ASP A 212 -8.38 5.67 6.52
N ALA A 213 -7.41 5.69 5.59
CA ALA A 213 -6.62 6.87 5.31
C ALA A 213 -7.52 7.98 4.74
N GLU A 214 -7.58 9.11 5.43
CA GLU A 214 -8.30 10.29 4.94
C GLU A 214 -7.33 11.23 4.21
N TYR A 215 -7.79 11.75 3.07
CA TYR A 215 -7.07 12.73 2.28
C TYR A 215 -7.77 14.09 2.36
N GLU A 216 -7.01 15.13 2.67
CA GLU A 216 -7.42 16.49 2.39
C GLU A 216 -7.25 16.73 0.89
N ILE A 217 -8.37 16.99 0.21
CA ILE A 217 -8.39 17.18 -1.24
C ILE A 217 -8.85 18.60 -1.50
N ASP A 218 -8.00 19.36 -2.18
CA ASP A 218 -8.33 20.67 -2.69
C ASP A 218 -9.26 20.50 -3.89
N ILE A 219 -10.50 21.00 -3.75
CA ILE A 219 -11.51 20.97 -4.80
C ILE A 219 -11.85 22.43 -5.09
N PRO A 220 -11.76 22.89 -6.36
CA PRO A 220 -12.08 24.27 -6.72
C PRO A 220 -13.45 24.68 -6.17
N GLU A 221 -13.51 25.81 -5.44
CA GLU A 221 -14.75 26.24 -4.76
C GLU A 221 -15.91 26.42 -5.74
N GLN A 222 -15.62 26.88 -6.95
CA GLN A 222 -16.60 27.08 -8.02
C GLN A 222 -17.38 25.81 -8.35
N LEU A 223 -16.79 24.64 -8.10
CA LEU A 223 -17.41 23.36 -8.38
C LEU A 223 -18.61 23.08 -7.45
N PHE A 224 -18.61 23.63 -6.23
CA PHE A 224 -19.72 23.51 -5.29
C PHE A 224 -20.89 24.43 -5.63
N ASP A 225 -20.63 25.51 -6.38
CA ASP A 225 -21.66 26.44 -6.85
C ASP A 225 -22.38 25.93 -8.11
N GLU A 226 -21.88 24.85 -8.74
CA GLU A 226 -22.54 24.24 -9.89
C GLU A 226 -23.76 23.42 -9.46
N ASP A 227 -24.91 23.81 -9.97
CA ASP A 227 -26.23 23.18 -9.81
C ASP A 227 -26.49 22.02 -10.79
N GLU A 228 -25.61 21.89 -11.79
CA GLU A 228 -25.67 20.86 -12.82
C GLU A 228 -25.02 19.54 -12.39
N LYS A 229 -25.27 18.49 -13.19
CA LYS A 229 -24.76 17.15 -12.91
C LYS A 229 -23.23 17.13 -12.94
N LYS A 230 -22.67 16.55 -11.89
CA LYS A 230 -21.23 16.32 -11.71
C LYS A 230 -20.90 14.91 -12.15
N ILE A 231 -20.12 14.78 -13.22
CA ILE A 231 -19.64 13.50 -13.73
C ILE A 231 -18.18 13.34 -13.30
N LEU A 232 -17.90 12.38 -12.44
CA LEU A 232 -16.54 12.00 -12.07
C LEU A 232 -16.04 10.93 -13.03
N HIS A 233 -15.05 11.28 -13.86
CA HIS A 233 -14.32 10.34 -14.72
C HIS A 233 -13.09 9.80 -13.99
N VAL A 234 -13.03 8.48 -13.85
CA VAL A 234 -12.00 7.72 -13.14
C VAL A 234 -11.24 6.82 -14.13
N GLY A 235 -9.91 6.86 -14.07
CA GLY A 235 -9.01 6.08 -14.93
C GLY A 235 -8.52 4.82 -14.24
N ASP A 236 -7.28 4.43 -14.53
CA ASP A 236 -6.64 3.31 -13.86
C ASP A 236 -6.53 3.59 -12.35
N THR A 237 -6.96 2.65 -11.54
CA THR A 237 -6.96 2.78 -10.09
C THR A 237 -6.07 1.75 -9.45
N PHE A 238 -5.34 2.18 -8.43
CA PHE A 238 -4.47 1.34 -7.62
C PHE A 238 -5.11 1.20 -6.24
N THR A 239 -4.99 0.05 -5.58
CA THR A 239 -5.69 -0.15 -4.31
C THR A 239 -5.31 0.90 -3.24
N ASN A 240 -4.09 1.43 -3.28
CA ASN A 240 -3.66 2.49 -2.37
C ASN A 240 -4.30 3.88 -2.65
N THR A 241 -4.93 4.10 -3.81
CA THR A 241 -5.66 5.35 -4.11
C THR A 241 -7.14 5.28 -3.74
N TYR A 242 -7.67 4.11 -3.39
CA TYR A 242 -9.08 3.96 -3.01
C TYR A 242 -9.52 4.89 -1.85
N PRO A 243 -8.74 5.09 -0.77
CA PRO A 243 -9.16 5.99 0.30
C PRO A 243 -9.18 7.45 -0.17
N TRP A 244 -8.31 7.82 -1.12
CA TRP A 244 -8.36 9.13 -1.77
C TRP A 244 -9.65 9.30 -2.60
N TYR A 245 -10.03 8.29 -3.39
CA TYR A 245 -11.32 8.32 -4.11
C TYR A 245 -12.51 8.38 -3.15
N ARG A 246 -12.46 7.67 -2.01
CA ARG A 246 -13.48 7.77 -0.95
C ARG A 246 -13.59 9.20 -0.42
N SER A 247 -12.47 9.84 -0.07
CA SER A 247 -12.44 11.24 0.36
C SER A 247 -12.96 12.19 -0.72
N LEU A 248 -12.55 11.99 -1.98
CA LEU A 248 -12.98 12.81 -3.11
C LEU A 248 -14.49 12.72 -3.28
N ILE A 249 -15.02 11.49 -3.41
CA ILE A 249 -16.43 11.22 -3.65
C ILE A 249 -17.29 11.74 -2.49
N LYS A 250 -16.86 11.58 -1.24
CA LYS A 250 -17.56 12.10 -0.06
C LYS A 250 -17.71 13.63 -0.09
N LYS A 251 -16.67 14.34 -0.56
CA LYS A 251 -16.67 15.80 -0.66
C LYS A 251 -17.39 16.29 -1.92
N LEU A 252 -17.09 15.68 -3.07
CA LEU A 252 -17.59 16.03 -4.40
C LEU A 252 -19.08 15.70 -4.59
N LYS A 253 -19.53 14.56 -4.06
CA LYS A 253 -20.88 13.99 -4.25
C LYS A 253 -21.29 13.97 -5.74
N PRO A 254 -20.56 13.22 -6.60
CA PRO A 254 -20.89 13.17 -8.02
C PRO A 254 -22.26 12.52 -8.25
N ASP A 255 -22.96 12.95 -9.30
CA ASP A 255 -24.21 12.34 -9.74
C ASP A 255 -23.94 11.07 -10.57
N ILE A 256 -22.82 11.07 -11.31
CA ILE A 256 -22.40 9.99 -12.18
C ILE A 256 -20.91 9.72 -11.99
N ILE A 257 -20.53 8.45 -11.92
CA ILE A 257 -19.15 7.99 -11.97
C ILE A 257 -18.97 7.19 -13.27
N ILE A 258 -17.98 7.56 -14.08
CA ILE A 258 -17.59 6.81 -15.27
C ILE A 258 -16.16 6.32 -15.05
N HIS A 259 -15.98 5.00 -14.94
CA HIS A 259 -14.67 4.38 -14.81
C HIS A 259 -14.26 3.75 -16.13
N THR A 260 -13.09 4.13 -16.65
CA THR A 260 -12.56 3.63 -17.94
C THR A 260 -11.17 3.00 -17.81
N GLY A 261 -10.67 2.80 -16.60
CA GLY A 261 -9.36 2.16 -16.37
C GLY A 261 -9.44 0.72 -15.85
N ASP A 262 -8.27 0.16 -15.56
CA ASP A 262 -8.13 -1.04 -14.72
C ASP A 262 -8.51 -0.70 -13.27
N THR A 263 -9.28 -1.58 -12.61
CA THR A 263 -9.81 -1.32 -11.26
C THR A 263 -8.82 -1.59 -10.12
N ALA A 264 -7.81 -2.42 -10.35
CA ALA A 264 -6.70 -2.68 -9.42
C ALA A 264 -5.42 -2.90 -10.23
N ASP A 265 -4.91 -1.81 -10.81
CA ASP A 265 -3.90 -1.80 -11.86
C ASP A 265 -2.60 -2.51 -11.46
N GLU A 266 -2.20 -2.49 -10.18
CA GLU A 266 -1.01 -3.20 -9.71
C GLU A 266 -1.14 -4.73 -9.77
N LEU A 267 -2.37 -5.24 -9.89
CA LEU A 267 -2.69 -6.66 -9.98
C LEU A 267 -2.98 -7.00 -11.44
N LYS A 268 -1.92 -7.26 -12.21
CA LYS A 268 -1.99 -7.66 -13.62
C LYS A 268 -2.46 -9.12 -13.77
N VAL A 269 -3.72 -9.39 -13.41
CA VAL A 269 -4.35 -10.74 -13.38
C VAL A 269 -4.37 -11.46 -14.74
N SER A 270 -4.20 -10.73 -15.84
CA SER A 270 -3.99 -11.31 -17.17
C SER A 270 -2.63 -12.01 -17.31
N ARG A 271 -1.67 -11.68 -16.44
CA ARG A 271 -0.28 -12.16 -16.43
C ARG A 271 0.07 -12.96 -15.17
N ASP A 272 -0.64 -12.71 -14.07
CA ASP A 272 -0.42 -13.32 -12.75
C ASP A 272 -1.74 -13.97 -12.27
N PHE A 273 -1.91 -15.25 -12.58
CA PHE A 273 -3.11 -16.00 -12.19
C PHE A 273 -3.26 -16.14 -10.66
N ASP A 274 -2.14 -16.11 -9.93
CA ASP A 274 -2.16 -16.19 -8.47
C ASP A 274 -2.73 -14.92 -7.83
N ALA A 275 -2.76 -13.80 -8.57
CA ALA A 275 -3.31 -12.53 -8.12
C ALA A 275 -4.85 -12.45 -8.21
N HIS A 276 -5.55 -13.45 -8.77
CA HIS A 276 -7.00 -13.37 -9.02
C HIS A 276 -7.80 -13.16 -7.73
N SER A 277 -7.54 -13.95 -6.68
CA SER A 277 -8.24 -13.83 -5.40
C SER A 277 -8.01 -12.46 -4.77
N THR A 278 -6.75 -12.04 -4.68
CA THR A 278 -6.37 -10.71 -4.17
C THR A 278 -7.04 -9.59 -4.96
N TYR A 279 -7.08 -9.69 -6.29
CA TYR A 279 -7.74 -8.72 -7.16
C TYR A 279 -9.22 -8.58 -6.82
N LEU A 280 -9.96 -9.70 -6.68
CA LEU A 280 -11.38 -9.65 -6.34
C LEU A 280 -11.64 -9.00 -4.98
N ASP A 281 -10.79 -9.30 -3.98
CA ASP A 281 -10.87 -8.66 -2.67
C ASP A 281 -10.64 -7.14 -2.77
N ARG A 282 -9.66 -6.72 -3.58
CA ARG A 282 -9.36 -5.28 -3.77
C ARG A 282 -10.50 -4.57 -4.48
N VAL A 283 -10.92 -5.10 -5.61
CA VAL A 283 -11.91 -4.47 -6.48
C VAL A 283 -13.27 -4.33 -5.80
N LYS A 284 -13.63 -5.28 -4.92
CA LYS A 284 -14.82 -5.16 -4.08
C LYS A 284 -14.85 -3.85 -3.29
N LEU A 285 -13.72 -3.41 -2.75
CA LEU A 285 -13.63 -2.18 -1.94
C LEU A 285 -13.83 -0.92 -2.78
N LEU A 286 -13.26 -0.88 -3.99
CA LEU A 286 -13.48 0.25 -4.90
C LEU A 286 -14.95 0.39 -5.27
N PHE A 287 -15.60 -0.72 -5.64
CA PHE A 287 -17.01 -0.69 -5.98
C PHE A 287 -17.90 -0.43 -4.76
N GLU A 288 -17.51 -0.82 -3.55
CA GLU A 288 -18.21 -0.39 -2.33
C GLU A 288 -18.15 1.12 -2.15
N ILE A 289 -17.01 1.76 -2.41
CA ILE A 289 -16.88 3.24 -2.42
C ILE A 289 -17.82 3.87 -3.45
N PHE A 290 -17.86 3.32 -4.67
CA PHE A 290 -18.75 3.83 -5.72
C PHE A 290 -20.21 3.61 -5.38
N ARG A 291 -20.58 2.49 -4.77
CA ARG A 291 -21.94 2.22 -4.31
C ARG A 291 -22.37 3.19 -3.21
N GLU A 292 -21.50 3.44 -2.23
CA GLU A 292 -21.76 4.36 -1.11
C GLU A 292 -21.90 5.81 -1.56
N SER A 293 -21.40 6.17 -2.75
CA SER A 293 -21.56 7.51 -3.32
C SER A 293 -23.02 7.88 -3.64
N GLY A 294 -23.87 6.88 -3.92
CA GLY A 294 -25.22 7.09 -4.45
C GLY A 294 -25.26 7.52 -5.93
N ALA A 295 -24.11 7.70 -6.58
CA ALA A 295 -24.00 8.04 -7.99
C ALA A 295 -24.43 6.89 -8.90
N GLU A 296 -24.84 7.22 -10.12
CA GLU A 296 -24.97 6.25 -11.19
C GLU A 296 -23.57 5.85 -11.70
N VAL A 297 -23.27 4.55 -11.74
CA VAL A 297 -21.91 4.07 -12.04
C VAL A 297 -21.88 3.38 -13.39
N TYR A 298 -21.12 3.95 -14.33
CA TYR A 298 -20.76 3.33 -15.59
C TYR A 298 -19.34 2.79 -15.50
N TRP A 299 -19.14 1.55 -15.90
CA TRP A 299 -17.84 0.90 -15.87
C TRP A 299 -17.52 0.30 -17.23
N THR A 300 -16.42 0.76 -17.83
CA THR A 300 -15.81 0.18 -19.02
C THR A 300 -14.62 -0.65 -18.58
N ARG A 301 -14.63 -1.92 -18.96
CA ARG A 301 -13.60 -2.90 -18.61
C ARG A 301 -12.19 -2.46 -19.03
N GLY A 302 -11.24 -2.54 -18.11
CA GLY A 302 -9.81 -2.50 -18.38
C GLY A 302 -9.26 -3.84 -18.90
N ASN A 303 -8.07 -3.84 -19.49
CA ASN A 303 -7.48 -5.05 -20.06
C ASN A 303 -6.99 -6.05 -18.99
N ASN A 304 -6.88 -5.62 -17.72
CA ASN A 304 -6.58 -6.48 -16.57
C ASN A 304 -7.80 -6.68 -15.66
N ASP A 305 -9.02 -6.43 -16.11
CA ASP A 305 -10.20 -6.65 -15.28
C ASP A 305 -10.88 -8.01 -15.54
N LEU A 306 -11.36 -8.64 -14.46
CA LEU A 306 -12.13 -9.89 -14.50
C LEU A 306 -13.64 -9.59 -14.56
N GLU A 307 -14.12 -9.18 -15.74
CA GLU A 307 -15.47 -8.66 -15.97
C GLU A 307 -16.59 -9.52 -15.37
N GLU A 308 -16.60 -10.83 -15.60
CA GLU A 308 -17.67 -11.72 -15.11
C GLU A 308 -17.71 -11.81 -13.58
N GLN A 309 -16.57 -11.65 -12.92
CA GLN A 309 -16.45 -11.63 -11.47
C GLN A 309 -16.80 -10.25 -10.92
N VAL A 310 -16.39 -9.17 -11.59
CA VAL A 310 -16.76 -7.80 -11.25
C VAL A 310 -18.29 -7.64 -11.30
N LYS A 311 -18.96 -8.14 -12.34
CA LYS A 311 -20.44 -8.15 -12.45
C LYS A 311 -21.13 -8.81 -11.26
N LYS A 312 -20.53 -9.87 -10.69
CA LYS A 312 -21.06 -10.57 -9.51
C LYS A 312 -20.85 -9.78 -8.22
N ILE A 313 -19.71 -9.12 -8.08
CA ILE A 313 -19.35 -8.32 -6.91
C ILE A 313 -20.13 -6.99 -6.88
N ALA A 314 -20.34 -6.39 -8.04
CA ALA A 314 -20.91 -5.06 -8.20
C ALA A 314 -22.09 -5.06 -9.20
N PRO A 315 -23.19 -5.79 -8.93
CA PRO A 315 -24.31 -5.90 -9.87
C PRO A 315 -25.08 -4.59 -10.13
N PHE A 316 -24.78 -3.53 -9.38
CA PHE A 316 -25.40 -2.21 -9.51
C PHE A 316 -24.74 -1.34 -10.60
N ILE A 317 -23.58 -1.73 -11.11
CA ILE A 317 -22.88 -0.97 -12.16
C ILE A 317 -23.55 -1.19 -13.52
N LYS A 318 -23.51 -0.16 -14.36
CA LYS A 318 -23.82 -0.25 -15.78
C LYS A 318 -22.54 -0.62 -16.52
N VAL A 319 -22.42 -1.88 -16.92
CA VAL A 319 -21.31 -2.33 -17.76
C VAL A 319 -21.44 -1.71 -19.15
N VAL A 320 -20.37 -1.09 -19.62
CA VAL A 320 -20.31 -0.43 -20.92
C VAL A 320 -19.20 -1.05 -21.74
N GLU A 321 -19.53 -1.50 -22.94
CA GLU A 321 -18.55 -2.03 -23.88
C GLU A 321 -17.64 -0.89 -24.40
N PRO A 322 -16.31 -1.11 -24.52
CA PRO A 322 -15.43 -0.17 -25.17
C PRO A 322 -15.94 0.19 -26.57
N GLY A 323 -15.96 1.49 -26.90
CA GLY A 323 -16.52 1.98 -28.17
C GLY A 323 -18.00 2.35 -28.10
N SER A 324 -18.63 2.29 -26.92
CA SER A 324 -20.02 2.74 -26.75
C SER A 324 -20.12 4.26 -26.64
N ILE A 325 -21.29 4.80 -27.02
CA ILE A 325 -21.68 6.19 -26.80
C ILE A 325 -22.79 6.23 -25.75
N LEU A 326 -22.53 6.92 -24.65
CA LEU A 326 -23.50 7.24 -23.60
C LEU A 326 -24.18 8.57 -23.93
N ASN A 327 -25.48 8.68 -23.70
CA ASN A 327 -26.23 9.93 -23.85
C ASN A 327 -26.56 10.48 -22.47
N ILE A 328 -25.83 11.51 -22.03
CA ILE A 328 -25.95 12.10 -20.69
C ILE A 328 -26.15 13.60 -20.84
N GLU A 329 -27.24 14.14 -20.28
CA GLU A 329 -27.61 15.56 -20.36
C GLU A 329 -27.57 16.13 -21.80
N GLY A 330 -28.01 15.32 -22.78
CA GLY A 330 -28.04 15.70 -24.19
C GLY A 330 -26.67 15.74 -24.88
N LYS A 331 -25.60 15.25 -24.23
CA LYS A 331 -24.27 15.09 -24.81
C LYS A 331 -23.96 13.62 -25.08
N ARG A 332 -23.26 13.37 -26.18
CA ARG A 332 -22.74 12.06 -26.57
C ARG A 332 -21.36 11.89 -25.96
N ILE A 333 -21.22 10.92 -25.06
CA ILE A 333 -19.97 10.61 -24.37
C ILE A 333 -19.46 9.26 -24.86
N GLY A 334 -18.39 9.27 -25.65
CA GLY A 334 -17.70 8.07 -26.10
C GLY A 334 -16.79 7.54 -25.00
N VAL A 335 -16.82 6.24 -24.72
CA VAL A 335 -16.01 5.62 -23.66
C VAL A 335 -15.22 4.43 -24.18
N ALA A 336 -13.97 4.30 -23.72
CA ALA A 336 -13.13 3.14 -23.99
C ALA A 336 -12.00 3.04 -22.96
N HIS A 337 -11.43 1.86 -22.74
CA HIS A 337 -10.21 1.76 -21.94
C HIS A 337 -8.99 2.34 -22.68
N GLU A 338 -8.84 1.97 -23.94
CA GLU A 338 -7.78 2.45 -24.83
C GLU A 338 -8.35 3.44 -25.85
N LYS A 339 -7.64 4.55 -26.06
CA LYS A 339 -8.05 5.60 -27.01
C LYS A 339 -8.42 5.08 -28.41
N GLN A 340 -7.71 4.09 -28.92
CA GLN A 340 -7.94 3.55 -30.26
C GLN A 340 -9.27 2.80 -30.42
N HIS A 341 -9.94 2.46 -29.30
CA HIS A 341 -11.24 1.81 -29.28
C HIS A 341 -12.38 2.80 -29.03
N LEU A 342 -12.12 4.12 -29.02
CA LEU A 342 -13.18 5.12 -28.91
C LEU A 342 -14.07 5.11 -30.16
N PRO A 343 -15.38 5.41 -30.01
CA PRO A 343 -16.28 5.52 -31.15
C PRO A 343 -15.98 6.79 -31.98
N GLU A 344 -16.65 6.90 -33.13
CA GLU A 344 -16.74 8.16 -33.86
C GLU A 344 -17.99 8.94 -33.46
N GLY A 345 -17.95 10.27 -33.61
CA GLY A 345 -19.14 11.12 -33.47
C GLY A 345 -19.63 11.35 -32.04
N ALA A 346 -18.77 11.30 -31.04
CA ALA A 346 -19.08 11.79 -29.69
C ALA A 346 -18.64 13.25 -29.49
N ASP A 347 -19.25 13.93 -28.51
CA ASP A 347 -18.93 15.31 -28.13
C ASP A 347 -17.83 15.35 -27.05
N VAL A 348 -17.74 14.28 -26.26
CA VAL A 348 -16.74 14.07 -25.21
C VAL A 348 -16.24 12.63 -25.29
N TYR A 349 -14.94 12.42 -25.22
CA TYR A 349 -14.30 11.11 -25.20
C TYR A 349 -13.58 10.89 -23.87
N LEU A 350 -13.96 9.84 -23.15
CA LEU A 350 -13.38 9.44 -21.88
C LEU A 350 -12.61 8.12 -22.04
N TYR A 351 -11.34 8.09 -21.67
CA TYR A 351 -10.53 6.87 -21.75
C TYR A 351 -9.50 6.72 -20.63
N GLY A 352 -9.12 5.47 -20.36
CA GLY A 352 -8.23 5.08 -19.28
C GLY A 352 -6.76 5.36 -19.62
N HIS A 353 -6.27 4.82 -20.74
CA HIS A 353 -4.90 5.04 -21.18
C HIS A 353 -4.74 5.14 -22.72
N SER A 354 -3.55 5.57 -23.14
CA SER A 354 -3.13 5.70 -24.54
C SER A 354 -1.69 5.19 -24.70
N THR A 355 -1.10 5.36 -25.89
CA THR A 355 0.31 5.02 -26.12
C THR A 355 1.23 5.92 -25.29
N ARG A 356 2.43 5.42 -24.91
CA ARG A 356 3.43 6.14 -24.09
C ARG A 356 3.89 7.50 -24.63
N TYR A 357 3.45 7.89 -25.83
CA TYR A 357 3.79 9.13 -26.52
C TYR A 357 2.61 10.08 -26.67
N GLU A 358 1.52 9.89 -25.91
CA GLU A 358 0.38 10.80 -26.02
C GLU A 358 0.76 12.23 -25.65
N ILE A 359 0.62 13.11 -26.64
CA ILE A 359 0.92 14.55 -26.56
C ILE A 359 -0.31 15.34 -26.05
N TRP A 360 -1.45 14.66 -25.85
CA TRP A 360 -2.70 15.26 -25.40
C TRP A 360 -2.80 15.21 -23.87
N SER A 361 -2.58 16.34 -23.21
CA SER A 361 -2.92 16.56 -21.80
C SER A 361 -4.35 17.06 -21.69
N ASN A 362 -5.01 16.77 -20.56
CA ASN A 362 -6.37 17.28 -20.29
C ASN A 362 -6.44 18.82 -20.36
N GLU A 363 -5.32 19.49 -20.08
CA GLU A 363 -5.13 20.95 -20.17
C GLU A 363 -5.33 21.53 -21.58
N ARG A 364 -5.31 20.70 -22.63
CA ARG A 364 -5.58 21.14 -24.01
C ARG A 364 -7.07 21.22 -24.34
N ASN A 365 -7.94 20.68 -23.49
CA ASN A 365 -9.38 20.86 -23.63
C ASN A 365 -9.76 22.19 -22.99
N THR A 366 -10.39 23.07 -23.76
CA THR A 366 -10.99 24.32 -23.27
C THR A 366 -12.50 24.28 -23.44
N ASP A 367 -13.22 25.14 -22.74
CA ASP A 367 -14.68 25.31 -22.88
C ASP A 367 -15.10 25.64 -24.34
N GLU A 368 -14.18 26.20 -25.13
CA GLU A 368 -14.37 26.52 -26.56
C GLU A 368 -14.13 25.32 -27.50
N SER A 369 -13.59 24.21 -27.00
CA SER A 369 -13.28 23.05 -27.84
C SER A 369 -14.55 22.31 -28.26
N ASP A 370 -14.73 22.09 -29.56
CA ASP A 370 -15.88 21.36 -30.10
C ASP A 370 -15.94 19.91 -29.59
N VAL A 371 -14.78 19.29 -29.39
CA VAL A 371 -14.62 17.90 -28.95
C VAL A 371 -13.61 17.84 -27.81
N TRP A 372 -13.92 17.06 -26.77
CA TRP A 372 -13.02 16.83 -25.65
C TRP A 372 -12.44 15.42 -25.63
N TYR A 373 -11.15 15.29 -25.33
CA TYR A 373 -10.48 14.02 -25.08
C TYR A 373 -9.88 14.02 -23.68
N LEU A 374 -10.44 13.21 -22.78
CA LEU A 374 -10.05 13.15 -21.38
C LEU A 374 -9.41 11.80 -21.07
N ASN A 375 -8.14 11.88 -20.71
CA ASN A 375 -7.35 10.76 -20.26
C ASN A 375 -7.28 10.80 -18.73
N ALA A 376 -7.71 9.73 -18.06
CA ALA A 376 -7.71 9.65 -16.61
C ALA A 376 -6.48 8.95 -16.00
N MET A 377 -5.41 8.73 -16.79
CA MET A 377 -4.14 8.16 -16.32
C MET A 377 -3.42 9.01 -15.27
N TRP A 378 -3.63 10.33 -15.28
CA TRP A 378 -2.83 11.28 -14.49
C TRP A 378 -3.64 12.07 -13.44
N ALA A 379 -4.95 12.17 -13.63
CA ALA A 379 -5.84 12.93 -12.76
C ALA A 379 -7.29 12.41 -12.87
N ALA A 380 -8.06 12.57 -11.81
CA ALA A 380 -9.51 12.40 -11.89
C ALA A 380 -10.10 13.66 -12.52
N SER A 381 -10.99 13.48 -13.50
CA SER A 381 -11.64 14.61 -14.19
C SER A 381 -13.08 14.75 -13.72
N VAL A 382 -13.49 15.96 -13.37
CA VAL A 382 -14.89 16.28 -13.07
C VAL A 382 -15.47 17.13 -14.20
N LEU A 383 -16.48 16.59 -14.86
CA LEU A 383 -17.22 17.28 -15.91
C LEU A 383 -18.55 17.80 -15.37
N ILE A 384 -18.88 19.03 -15.71
CA ILE A 384 -20.19 19.64 -15.47
C ILE A 384 -20.92 19.73 -16.80
N LEU A 385 -22.07 19.04 -16.90
CA LEU A 385 -22.90 19.02 -18.10
C LEU A 385 -24.33 19.47 -17.78
N PRO A 386 -25.00 20.18 -18.72
CA PRO A 386 -24.58 20.46 -20.10
C PRO A 386 -23.62 21.66 -20.31
N LYS A 387 -23.26 22.43 -19.26
CA LYS A 387 -22.38 23.61 -19.35
C LYS A 387 -21.03 23.37 -20.03
N ARG A 388 -20.56 22.12 -20.10
CA ARG A 388 -19.22 21.73 -20.58
C ARG A 388 -18.15 22.51 -19.83
N LYS A 389 -18.08 22.32 -18.51
CA LYS A 389 -16.91 22.73 -17.71
C LYS A 389 -16.12 21.51 -17.28
N LEU A 390 -14.81 21.64 -17.26
CA LEU A 390 -13.87 20.59 -16.89
C LEU A 390 -13.00 21.05 -15.73
N TYR A 391 -12.94 20.24 -14.68
CA TYR A 391 -12.03 20.41 -13.56
C TYR A 391 -11.14 19.17 -13.44
N SER A 392 -9.83 19.38 -13.28
CA SER A 392 -8.88 18.29 -13.06
C SER A 392 -8.48 18.27 -11.58
N ILE A 393 -8.53 17.10 -10.96
CA ILE A 393 -8.14 16.90 -9.57
C ILE A 393 -6.98 15.90 -9.53
N ASP A 394 -5.84 16.35 -9.03
CA ASP A 394 -4.61 15.56 -8.98
C ASP A 394 -4.78 14.32 -8.09
N VAL A 395 -4.59 13.15 -8.70
CA VAL A 395 -4.51 11.89 -7.97
C VAL A 395 -3.13 11.82 -7.31
N PRO A 396 -3.01 11.39 -6.04
CA PRO A 396 -1.73 11.25 -5.36
C PRO A 396 -0.77 10.42 -6.20
N LYS A 397 0.33 11.02 -6.63
CA LYS A 397 1.32 10.34 -7.47
C LYS A 397 1.85 9.10 -6.75
N LEU A 398 1.72 7.97 -7.42
CA LEU A 398 2.35 6.70 -7.07
C LEU A 398 3.86 6.84 -7.30
N LYS A 399 4.56 7.45 -6.34
CA LYS A 399 6.03 7.45 -6.34
C LYS A 399 6.63 6.16 -5.84
#